data_AF-A0AAV0H716-F1
#
_entry.id   AF-A0AAV0H716-F1
#
_cell.length_a   1.000
_cell.length_b   1.000
_cell.length_c   1.000
_cell.angle_alpha   90.00
_cell.angle_beta   90.00
_cell.angle_gamma   90.00
#
_symmetry.space_group_name_H-M   'P 1'
#
loop_
_entity.id
_entity.type
_entity.pdbx_description
1 polymer ?
#
loop_
_entity_poly.entity_id
_entity_poly.type
_entity_poly.pdbx_seq_one_letter_code
_entity_poly.pdbx_strand_id
1 'polypeptide(L)'
;VGDTYPLGCAFDESNVHHKYFAENPDSKNPAYTTKNGVYKEGCGLDSVYMSWGHDDYMYLVAKENKTTLPSPALFIVRYHSFYRK
;
A
#
# COMPACT_ATOMS: atom_id res chain seq x y z
N VAL A 1 -9.10 3.42 7.74
CA VAL A 1 -8.24 3.76 8.91
C VAL A 1 -7.29 2.61 9.12
N GLY A 2 -6.18 2.84 9.83
CA GLY A 2 -5.17 1.83 10.12
C GLY A 2 -4.00 1.86 9.15
N ASP A 3 -2.92 1.17 9.52
CA ASP A 3 -1.69 1.09 8.75
C ASP A 3 -1.94 0.42 7.38
N THR A 4 -1.30 0.93 6.34
CA THR A 4 -1.40 0.41 4.98
C THR A 4 -0.19 -0.43 4.63
N TYR A 5 -0.37 -1.39 3.73
CA TYR A 5 0.67 -2.31 3.27
C TYR A 5 0.51 -2.63 1.78
N PRO A 6 1.59 -2.99 1.06
CA PRO A 6 1.49 -3.46 -0.32
C PRO A 6 0.68 -4.75 -0.44
N LEU A 7 -0.18 -4.83 -1.46
CA LEU A 7 -0.88 -6.04 -1.88
C LEU A 7 -0.19 -6.68 -3.08
N GLY A 8 -0.45 -7.95 -3.38
CA GLY A 8 0.13 -8.62 -4.57
C GLY A 8 1.62 -8.99 -4.44
N CYS A 9 2.19 -8.89 -3.23
CA CYS A 9 3.49 -9.41 -2.84
C CYS A 9 3.44 -9.94 -1.40
N ALA A 10 4.55 -10.51 -0.92
CA ALA A 10 4.58 -11.13 0.40
C ALA A 10 4.32 -10.08 1.49
N PHE A 11 3.49 -10.44 2.47
CA PHE A 11 3.25 -9.59 3.64
C PHE A 11 4.48 -9.54 4.53
N ASP A 12 5.04 -8.35 4.71
CA ASP A 12 6.21 -8.11 5.54
C ASP A 12 5.90 -8.29 7.03
N GLU A 13 6.81 -8.92 7.79
CA GLU A 13 6.64 -9.22 9.22
C GLU A 13 6.49 -7.97 10.10
N SER A 14 6.93 -6.80 9.61
CA SER A 14 6.72 -5.52 10.30
C SER A 14 5.26 -5.03 10.29
N ASN A 15 4.40 -5.62 9.45
CA ASN A 15 2.97 -5.31 9.45
C ASN A 15 2.33 -5.64 10.80
N VAL A 16 1.55 -4.70 11.33
CA VAL A 16 0.90 -4.85 12.63
C VAL A 16 0.01 -6.09 12.65
N HIS A 17 0.20 -6.93 13.67
CA HIS A 17 -0.48 -8.21 13.82
C HIS A 17 -0.31 -9.18 12.64
N HIS A 18 0.91 -9.27 12.09
CA HIS A 18 1.27 -10.12 10.94
C HIS A 18 0.68 -11.54 10.94
N LYS A 19 0.57 -12.18 12.10
CA LYS A 19 -0.01 -13.53 12.26
C LYS A 19 -1.38 -13.73 11.58
N TYR A 20 -2.20 -12.69 11.46
CA TYR A 20 -3.52 -12.80 10.84
C TYR A 20 -3.47 -12.90 9.31
N PHE A 21 -2.35 -12.56 8.67
CA PHE A 21 -2.19 -12.71 7.22
C PHE A 21 -2.13 -14.16 6.77
N ALA A 22 -1.87 -15.13 7.67
CA ALA A 22 -1.89 -16.55 7.33
C ALA A 22 -3.25 -17.03 6.78
N GLU A 23 -4.33 -16.33 7.14
CA GLU A 23 -5.69 -16.62 6.68
C GLU A 23 -6.05 -15.89 5.38
N ASN A 24 -5.26 -14.91 4.96
CA ASN A 24 -5.46 -14.22 3.70
C ASN A 24 -5.20 -15.17 2.52
N PRO A 25 -6.11 -15.32 1.53
CA PRO A 25 -5.90 -16.19 0.38
C PRO A 25 -4.63 -15.86 -0.42
N ASP A 26 -4.21 -14.59 -0.43
CA ASP A 26 -2.99 -14.16 -1.13
C ASP A 26 -1.71 -14.76 -0.53
N SER A 27 -1.71 -15.10 0.76
CA SER A 27 -0.60 -15.77 1.43
C SER A 27 -0.37 -17.21 0.94
N LYS A 28 -1.33 -17.76 0.19
CA LYS A 28 -1.23 -19.09 -0.45
C LYS A 28 -1.09 -18.98 -1.96
N ASN A 29 -1.09 -17.77 -2.53
CA ASN A 29 -0.96 -17.56 -3.96
C ASN A 29 0.53 -17.54 -4.37
N PRO A 30 1.01 -18.47 -5.21
CA PRO A 30 2.40 -18.49 -5.67
C PRO A 30 2.85 -17.18 -6.36
N ALA A 31 1.93 -16.44 -6.97
CA ALA A 31 2.25 -15.16 -7.62
C ALA A 31 2.56 -14.04 -6.61
N TYR A 32 2.06 -14.14 -5.37
CA TYR A 32 2.14 -13.07 -4.36
C TYR A 32 3.04 -13.44 -3.18
N THR A 33 3.49 -14.69 -3.08
CA THR A 33 4.29 -15.16 -1.92
C THR A 33 5.78 -14.81 -2.00
N THR A 34 6.23 -14.22 -3.10
CA THR A 34 7.62 -13.73 -3.22
C THR A 34 7.74 -12.29 -2.72
N LYS A 35 8.96 -11.88 -2.34
CA LYS A 35 9.26 -10.53 -1.83
C LYS A 35 8.66 -9.42 -2.70
N ASN A 36 8.81 -9.52 -4.02
CA ASN A 36 8.32 -8.50 -4.95
C ASN A 36 6.98 -8.89 -5.59
N GLY A 37 6.54 -10.15 -5.50
CA GLY A 37 5.27 -10.61 -6.06
C GLY A 37 5.12 -10.24 -7.54
N VAL A 38 4.07 -9.47 -7.85
CA VAL A 38 3.79 -8.95 -9.20
C VAL A 38 4.62 -7.71 -9.60
N TYR A 39 5.41 -7.15 -8.68
CA TYR A 39 6.13 -5.90 -8.90
C TYR A 39 7.55 -6.11 -9.42
N LYS A 40 8.02 -5.13 -10.20
CA LYS A 40 9.43 -5.01 -10.57
C LYS A 40 10.18 -4.28 -9.47
N GLU A 41 11.42 -4.69 -9.21
CA GLU A 41 12.28 -3.99 -8.27
C GLU A 41 12.50 -2.54 -8.72
N GLY A 42 12.35 -1.58 -7.78
CA GLY A 42 12.49 -0.16 -8.07
C GLY A 42 11.34 0.46 -8.87
N CYS A 43 10.16 -0.15 -8.93
CA CYS A 43 9.01 0.37 -9.69
C CYS A 43 8.42 1.69 -9.16
N GLY A 44 8.76 2.10 -7.94
CA GLY A 44 8.17 3.26 -7.27
C GLY A 44 6.81 2.97 -6.63
N LEU A 45 6.50 3.68 -5.54
CA LEU A 45 5.27 3.46 -4.76
C LEU A 45 3.98 3.84 -5.50
N ASP A 46 4.09 4.68 -6.53
CA ASP A 46 2.99 5.02 -7.41
C ASP A 46 2.52 3.84 -8.28
N SER A 47 3.41 2.88 -8.51
CA SER A 47 3.14 1.62 -9.23
C SER A 47 2.78 0.45 -8.31
N VAL A 48 2.72 0.68 -6.99
CA VAL A 48 2.36 -0.34 -6.00
C VAL A 48 0.89 -0.21 -5.64
N TYR A 49 0.19 -1.34 -5.62
CA TYR A 49 -1.19 -1.39 -5.15
C TYR A 49 -1.19 -1.54 -3.62
N MET A 50 -1.58 -0.48 -2.92
CA MET A 50 -1.65 -0.47 -1.45
C MET A 50 -3.01 -1.03 -0.98
N SER A 51 -3.06 -1.55 0.25
CA SER A 51 -4.31 -1.90 0.91
C SER A 51 -5.27 -0.70 0.91
N TRP A 52 -6.50 -0.90 0.41
CA TRP A 52 -7.47 0.17 0.24
C TRP A 52 -7.86 0.82 1.57
N GLY A 53 -7.88 2.15 1.61
CA GLY A 53 -8.14 2.91 2.84
C GLY A 53 -8.29 4.41 2.58
N HIS A 54 -8.20 5.20 3.65
CA HIS A 54 -8.40 6.66 3.54
C HIS A 54 -7.27 7.36 2.78
N ASP A 55 -6.06 6.81 2.79
CA ASP A 55 -4.90 7.34 2.07
C ASP A 55 -5.18 7.50 0.58
N ASP A 56 -5.40 6.38 -0.13
CA ASP A 56 -5.71 6.38 -1.56
C ASP A 56 -7.05 7.05 -1.85
N TYR A 57 -8.07 6.85 -1.00
CA TYR A 57 -9.36 7.52 -1.17
C TYR A 57 -9.22 9.04 -1.17
N MET A 58 -8.55 9.61 -0.17
CA MET A 58 -8.40 11.06 -0.05
C MET A 58 -7.47 11.63 -1.12
N TYR A 59 -6.43 10.89 -1.51
CA TYR A 59 -5.58 11.24 -2.66
C TYR A 59 -6.41 11.36 -3.94
N LEU A 60 -7.27 10.37 -4.23
CA LEU A 60 -8.16 10.39 -5.39
C LEU A 60 -9.16 11.56 -5.31
N VAL A 61 -9.82 11.75 -4.17
CA VAL A 61 -10.74 12.88 -3.96
C VAL A 61 -10.04 14.22 -4.21
N ALA A 62 -8.85 14.43 -3.66
CA ALA A 62 -8.11 15.68 -3.84
C ALA A 62 -7.70 15.89 -5.31
N LYS A 63 -7.27 14.83 -5.99
CA LYS A 63 -6.89 14.86 -7.41
C LYS A 63 -8.08 15.16 -8.31
N GLU A 64 -9.20 14.47 -8.14
CA GLU A 64 -10.43 14.66 -8.93
C GLU A 64 -11.05 16.04 -8.70
N ASN A 65 -10.94 16.57 -7.47
CA ASN A 65 -11.38 17.94 -7.15
C ASN A 65 -10.35 19.02 -7.52
N LYS A 66 -9.29 18.68 -8.27
CA LYS A 66 -8.29 19.61 -8.80
C LYS A 66 -7.67 20.49 -7.70
N THR A 67 -7.26 19.86 -6.60
CA THR A 67 -6.62 20.57 -5.49
C THR A 67 -5.44 21.43 -5.94
N THR A 68 -5.19 22.53 -5.24
CA THR A 68 -4.02 23.40 -5.45
C THR A 68 -2.82 23.00 -4.58
N LEU A 69 -2.96 21.93 -3.79
CA LEU A 69 -1.87 21.40 -2.97
C LEU A 69 -0.71 20.90 -3.85
N PRO A 70 0.55 21.14 -3.44
CA PRO A 70 1.71 20.70 -4.20
C PRO A 70 1.87 19.17 -4.12
N SER A 71 2.58 18.58 -5.08
CA SER A 71 2.81 17.13 -5.17
C SER A 71 3.31 16.48 -3.86
N PRO A 72 4.21 17.10 -3.06
CA PRO A 72 4.63 16.52 -1.78
C PRO A 72 3.49 16.39 -0.75
N ALA A 73 2.52 17.31 -0.75
CA ALA A 73 1.38 17.22 0.16
C ALA A 73 0.47 16.04 -0.23
N LEU A 74 0.24 15.84 -1.53
CA LEU A 74 -0.49 14.67 -2.03
C LEU A 74 0.25 13.35 -1.75
N PHE A 75 1.58 13.35 -1.85
CA PHE A 75 2.39 12.19 -1.48
C PHE A 75 2.22 11.83 0.00
N ILE A 76 2.26 12.82 0.89
CA ILE A 76 2.03 12.62 2.33
C ILE A 76 0.61 12.06 2.55
N VAL A 77 -0.42 12.68 1.98
CA VAL A 77 -1.81 12.18 2.11
C VAL A 77 -1.93 10.73 1.65
N ARG A 78 -1.27 10.35 0.56
CA ARG A 78 -1.38 9.01 -0.02
C ARG A 78 -0.60 7.92 0.73
N TYR A 79 0.40 8.27 1.54
CA TYR A 79 1.29 7.28 2.16
C TYR A 79 1.52 7.50 3.66
N HIS A 80 0.78 8.41 4.32
CA HIS A 80 0.95 8.69 5.76
C HIS A 80 0.56 7.52 6.67
N SER A 81 -0.15 6.52 6.16
CA SER A 81 -0.45 5.29 6.89
C SER A 81 0.50 4.15 6.56
N PHE A 82 1.47 4.33 5.64
CA PHE A 82 2.42 3.28 5.28
C PHE A 82 3.60 3.25 6.27
N TYR A 83 3.33 2.72 7.46
CA TYR A 83 4.32 2.60 8.52
C TYR A 83 5.19 1.35 8.35
N ARG A 84 6.47 1.49 8.71
CA ARG A 84 7.36 0.38 9.00
C ARG A 84 7.71 0.43 10.48
N LYS A 85 7.40 -0.63 11.22
CA LYS A 85 7.86 -0.79 12.61
C LYS A 85 9.24 -1.43 12.67
#